data_AF-A0A1H7EU67-F1
#
_entry.id   AF-A0A1H7EU67-F1
#
_cell.length_a   1.000
_cell.length_b   1.000
_cell.length_c   1.000
_cell.angle_alpha   90.00
_cell.angle_beta   90.00
_cell.angle_gamma   90.00
#
_symmetry.space_group_name_H-M   'P 1'
#
loop_
_entity.id
_entity.type
_entity.pdbx_description
1 polymer ?
#
loop_
_entity_poly.entity_id
_entity_poly.type
_entity_poly.pdbx_seq_one_letter_code
_entity_poly.pdbx_strand_id
1 'polypeptide(L)'
;MRIIDFFLWLIQGILLLALTMLGLMAIDYYVSPDWLYNDNIVFFILGLVFFIHFIFGIKRSNKRYNKKQEYEDTYYDEYQPIKTYHAHTKKPNHLRRSFLACSLVALLLIGLGIHNISKQKSLDGVPENVIEFGEKYPEAEEYVKNFNKYAYADLDMDVSDEMSKKDIPLFIQWDKRWGYKSYGANYVGVAGCGPTCLAMVVCGLEQDADINPYVVAEYASDKGYYTYGQGTSWNIMTEGARHYGLSVSSGNVSSEYITDNLSSETPMICSMSPGDFTKTGHFIVLTGIDSNGKIIVNDPNSPKNSNKHWDVNTLVSQMKSVWKYNI
;
A
#
# COMPACT_ATOMS: atom_id res chain seq x y z
N MET A 1 11.82 15.99 41.77
CA MET A 1 13.09 15.69 41.08
C MET A 1 13.56 16.98 40.42
N ARG A 2 14.83 17.40 40.59
CA ARG A 2 15.34 18.58 39.87
C ARG A 2 15.39 18.23 38.37
N ILE A 3 15.23 19.22 37.51
CA ILE A 3 15.24 19.03 36.05
C ILE A 3 16.52 18.30 35.60
N ILE A 4 17.66 18.63 36.19
CA ILE A 4 18.96 17.98 35.92
C ILE A 4 18.94 16.49 36.31
N ASP A 5 18.33 16.14 37.45
CA ASP A 5 18.21 14.75 37.90
C ASP A 5 17.31 13.92 36.96
N PHE A 6 16.29 14.55 36.36
CA PHE A 6 15.45 13.92 35.34
C PHE A 6 16.23 13.63 34.06
N PHE A 7 16.99 14.62 33.58
CA PHE A 7 17.80 14.45 32.37
C PHE A 7 18.88 13.39 32.54
N LEU A 8 19.56 13.34 33.70
CA LEU A 8 20.53 12.30 33.99
C LEU A 8 19.89 10.91 34.05
N TRP A 9 18.70 10.78 34.64
CA TRP A 9 17.95 9.51 34.66
C TRP A 9 17.50 9.07 33.27
N LEU A 10 17.10 10.02 32.41
CA LEU A 10 16.74 9.77 31.02
C LEU A 10 17.95 9.31 30.19
N ILE A 11 19.09 10.00 30.32
CA ILE A 11 20.34 9.62 29.65
C ILE A 11 20.77 8.21 30.07
N GLN A 12 20.64 7.86 31.35
CA GLN A 12 20.91 6.51 31.84
C GLN A 12 19.99 5.46 31.21
N GLY A 13 18.71 5.80 30.99
CA GLY A 13 17.76 4.91 30.31
C GLY A 13 18.13 4.69 28.83
N ILE A 14 18.55 5.75 28.14
CA ILE A 14 19.01 5.66 26.75
C ILE A 14 20.29 4.84 26.65
N LEU A 15 21.26 5.06 27.54
CA LEU A 15 22.51 4.29 27.59
C LEU A 15 22.24 2.80 27.86
N LEU A 16 21.29 2.49 28.76
CA LEU A 16 20.89 1.12 29.07
C LEU A 16 20.27 0.42 27.84
N LEU A 17 19.42 1.11 27.09
CA LEU A 17 18.86 0.59 25.85
C LEU A 17 19.93 0.33 24.79
N ALA A 18 20.88 1.26 24.63
CA ALA A 18 22.00 1.11 23.70
C ALA A 18 22.89 -0.10 24.07
N LEU A 19 23.19 -0.29 25.35
CA LEU A 19 23.96 -1.45 25.83
C LEU A 19 23.20 -2.77 25.65
N THR A 20 21.88 -2.75 25.86
CA THR A 20 21.02 -3.93 25.64
C THR A 20 21.02 -4.29 24.16
N MET A 21 20.91 -3.31 23.27
CA MET A 21 21.02 -3.53 21.82
C MET A 21 22.38 -4.10 21.42
N LEU A 22 23.49 -3.53 21.91
CA LEU A 22 24.83 -4.07 21.66
C LEU A 22 24.98 -5.52 22.15
N GLY A 23 24.40 -5.85 23.31
CA GLY A 23 24.36 -7.21 23.82
C GLY A 23 23.59 -8.18 22.92
N LEU A 24 22.43 -7.76 22.43
CA LEU A 24 21.63 -8.55 21.48
C LEU A 24 22.37 -8.75 20.15
N MET A 25 23.03 -7.71 19.62
CA MET A 25 23.88 -7.82 18.42
C MET A 25 25.06 -8.77 18.63
N ALA A 26 25.68 -8.77 19.81
CA ALA A 26 26.73 -9.73 20.12
C ALA A 26 26.20 -11.17 20.19
N ILE A 27 25.02 -11.39 20.77
CA ILE A 27 24.37 -12.70 20.80
C ILE A 27 24.06 -13.19 19.38
N ASP A 28 23.53 -12.31 18.52
CA ASP A 28 23.32 -12.61 17.11
C ASP A 28 24.62 -13.06 16.42
N TYR A 29 25.69 -12.30 16.63
CA TYR A 29 27.00 -12.56 16.02
C TYR A 29 27.63 -13.90 16.45
N TYR A 30 27.49 -14.29 17.73
CA TYR A 30 28.14 -15.49 18.25
C TYR A 30 27.27 -16.75 18.25
N VAL A 31 25.94 -16.60 18.35
CA VAL A 31 25.00 -17.71 18.59
C VAL A 31 23.90 -17.77 17.53
N SER A 32 23.55 -16.65 16.90
CA SER A 32 22.52 -16.52 15.85
C SER A 32 21.22 -17.27 16.14
N PRO A 33 20.56 -17.04 17.30
CA PRO A 33 19.37 -17.79 17.65
C PRO A 33 18.14 -17.32 16.87
N ASP A 34 17.34 -18.26 16.35
CA ASP A 34 16.19 -17.98 15.48
C ASP A 34 15.18 -16.97 16.04
N TRP A 35 15.00 -16.94 17.36
CA TRP A 35 14.04 -16.03 18.01
C TRP A 35 14.45 -14.56 17.90
N LEU A 36 15.73 -14.27 17.65
CA LEU A 36 16.26 -12.91 17.60
C LEU A 36 15.92 -12.19 16.28
N TYR A 37 15.55 -12.95 15.23
CA TYR A 37 15.02 -12.41 13.97
C TYR A 37 13.55 -11.98 14.06
N ASN A 38 12.89 -12.23 15.19
CA ASN A 38 11.54 -11.73 15.44
C ASN A 38 11.60 -10.37 16.12
N ASP A 39 11.37 -9.31 15.34
CA ASP A 39 11.37 -7.93 15.81
C ASP A 39 10.49 -7.72 17.06
N ASN A 40 9.37 -8.43 17.17
CA ASN A 40 8.48 -8.30 18.33
C ASN A 40 9.16 -8.73 19.64
N ILE A 41 9.98 -9.78 19.59
CA ILE A 41 10.71 -10.28 20.76
C ILE A 41 11.80 -9.29 21.15
N VAL A 42 12.51 -8.73 20.18
CA VAL A 42 13.54 -7.70 20.39
C VAL A 42 12.93 -6.45 21.03
N PHE A 43 11.84 -5.93 20.47
CA PHE A 43 11.14 -4.77 21.03
C PHE A 43 10.55 -5.05 22.42
N PHE A 44 10.07 -6.27 22.67
CA PHE A 44 9.59 -6.68 23.99
C PHE A 44 10.70 -6.65 25.04
N ILE A 45 11.89 -7.19 24.72
CA ILE A 45 13.05 -7.18 25.63
C ILE A 45 13.49 -5.75 25.95
N LEU A 46 13.62 -4.90 24.93
CA LEU A 46 13.98 -3.49 25.13
C LEU A 46 12.93 -2.74 25.96
N GLY A 47 11.65 -2.99 25.67
CA GLY A 47 10.52 -2.43 26.42
C GLY A 47 10.54 -2.84 27.89
N LEU A 48 10.79 -4.13 28.17
CA LEU A 48 10.87 -4.66 29.53
C LEU A 48 12.04 -4.02 30.32
N VAL A 49 13.21 -3.91 29.71
CA VAL A 49 14.40 -3.30 30.31
C VAL A 49 14.13 -1.84 30.68
N PHE A 50 13.53 -1.07 29.77
CA PHE A 50 13.18 0.32 30.03
C PHE A 50 12.09 0.45 31.09
N PHE A 51 11.08 -0.43 31.07
CA PHE A 51 10.01 -0.44 32.07
C PHE A 51 10.54 -0.72 33.48
N ILE A 52 11.48 -1.66 33.62
CA ILE A 52 12.15 -1.93 34.91
C ILE A 52 12.91 -0.67 35.37
N HIS A 53 13.72 -0.06 34.50
CA HIS A 53 14.43 1.19 34.79
C HIS A 53 13.50 2.32 35.23
N PHE A 54 12.31 2.40 34.62
CA PHE A 54 11.26 3.35 34.96
C PHE A 54 10.68 3.13 36.35
N ILE A 55 10.31 1.90 36.71
CA ILE A 55 9.80 1.57 38.04
C ILE A 55 10.84 1.88 39.13
N PHE A 56 12.11 1.55 38.90
CA PHE A 56 13.19 1.91 39.81
C PHE A 56 13.40 3.43 39.91
N GLY A 57 13.26 4.16 38.80
CA GLY A 57 13.27 5.62 38.77
C GLY A 57 12.20 6.23 39.67
N ILE A 58 10.96 5.72 39.60
CA ILE A 58 9.85 6.16 40.45
C ILE A 58 10.12 5.88 41.93
N LYS A 59 10.52 4.65 42.27
CA LYS A 59 10.84 4.27 43.67
C LYS A 59 11.95 5.16 44.25
N ARG A 60 13.00 5.44 43.46
CA ARG A 60 14.13 6.29 43.88
C ARG A 60 13.72 7.75 44.07
N SER A 61 12.84 8.26 43.20
CA SER A 61 12.26 9.61 43.33
C SER A 61 11.42 9.75 44.60
N ASN A 62 10.53 8.79 44.87
CA ASN A 62 9.68 8.79 46.07
C ASN A 62 10.50 8.70 47.37
N LYS A 63 11.54 7.85 47.41
CA LYS A 63 12.43 7.74 48.58
C LYS A 63 13.19 9.04 48.86
N ARG A 64 13.64 9.76 47.83
CA ARG A 64 14.29 11.08 47.97
C ARG A 64 13.33 12.17 48.43
N TYR A 65 12.08 12.12 48.00
CA TYR A 65 11.03 13.05 48.44
C TYR A 65 10.74 12.87 49.94
N ASN A 66 10.50 11.64 50.39
CA ASN A 66 10.22 11.35 51.80
C ASN A 66 11.38 11.74 52.73
N LYS A 67 12.64 11.46 52.32
CA LYS A 67 13.83 11.84 53.11
C LYS A 67 14.04 13.36 53.20
N LYS A 68 13.63 14.12 52.18
CA LYS A 68 13.70 15.59 52.20
C LYS A 68 12.64 16.20 53.11
N GLN A 69 11.45 15.61 53.12
CA GLN A 69 10.37 16.00 54.01
C GLN A 69 10.72 15.71 55.47
N GLU A 70 11.28 14.53 55.76
CA GLU A 70 11.77 14.17 57.10
C GLU A 70 12.90 15.11 57.60
N TYR A 71 13.81 15.54 56.72
CA TYR A 71 14.88 16.49 57.02
C TYR A 71 14.38 17.94 57.20
N GLU A 72 13.40 18.37 56.39
CA GLU A 72 12.76 19.69 56.57
C GLU A 72 11.94 19.72 57.87
N ASP A 73 11.16 18.67 58.16
CA ASP A 73 10.37 18.57 59.40
C ASP A 73 11.26 18.56 60.67
N THR A 74 12.42 17.89 60.65
CA THR A 74 13.38 17.93 61.78
C THR A 74 14.13 19.26 61.91
N TYR A 75 14.44 19.92 60.79
CA TYR A 75 15.13 21.22 60.80
C TYR A 75 14.22 22.38 61.26
N TYR A 76 12.91 22.29 61.02
CA TYR A 76 11.93 23.29 61.44
C TYR A 76 11.48 23.14 62.91
N ASP A 77 11.63 21.96 63.52
CA ASP A 77 11.29 21.74 64.95
C ASP A 77 12.37 22.30 65.92
N GLU A 78 13.61 22.49 65.45
CA GLU A 78 14.74 22.89 66.31
C GLU A 78 14.94 24.42 66.41
N TYR A 79 14.28 25.24 65.57
CA TYR A 79 14.44 26.71 65.57
C TYR A 79 13.10 27.49 65.44
N GLN A 80 12.49 27.76 66.60
CA GLN A 80 11.57 28.88 66.98
C GLN A 80 10.04 28.78 66.74
N PRO A 81 9.22 29.45 67.59
CA PRO A 81 7.82 29.07 67.90
C PRO A 81 6.75 29.72 67.00
N ILE A 82 5.69 28.94 66.82
CA ILE A 82 4.29 29.22 66.40
C ILE A 82 4.01 30.64 65.85
N LYS A 83 3.84 30.73 64.53
CA LYS A 83 2.79 31.54 63.88
C LYS A 83 2.20 30.78 62.69
N THR A 84 0.89 30.56 62.76
CA THR A 84 0.04 29.98 61.72
C THR A 84 0.04 30.81 60.43
N TYR A 85 0.37 30.17 59.31
CA TYR A 85 -0.09 30.54 57.97
C TYR A 85 -0.50 29.26 57.22
N HIS A 86 -1.76 29.18 56.81
CA HIS A 86 -2.23 28.16 55.89
C HIS A 86 -1.54 28.32 54.53
N ALA A 87 -0.64 27.41 54.18
CA ALA A 87 -0.18 27.22 52.81
C ALA A 87 -0.78 25.92 52.28
N HIS A 88 -1.86 26.03 51.51
CA HIS A 88 -2.23 24.97 50.57
C HIS A 88 -1.06 24.80 49.59
N THR A 89 -0.21 23.80 49.84
CA THR A 89 0.84 23.40 48.92
C THR A 89 0.16 22.80 47.69
N LYS A 90 -0.04 23.60 46.64
CA LYS A 90 -0.40 23.09 45.32
C LYS A 90 0.70 22.11 44.90
N LYS A 91 0.40 20.81 44.88
CA LYS A 91 1.25 19.77 44.30
C LYS A 91 1.78 20.25 42.94
N PRO A 92 3.08 20.12 42.64
CA PRO A 92 3.66 20.72 41.45
C PRO A 92 3.08 20.08 40.19
N ASN A 93 2.28 20.85 39.44
CA ASN A 93 1.64 20.46 38.18
C ASN A 93 2.63 19.99 37.10
N HIS A 94 3.93 20.28 37.24
CA HIS A 94 4.96 19.88 36.28
C HIS A 94 5.18 18.36 36.26
N LEU A 95 5.09 17.67 37.40
CA LEU A 95 5.24 16.20 37.44
C LEU A 95 4.09 15.52 36.69
N ARG A 96 2.86 16.01 36.89
CA ARG A 96 1.65 15.54 36.20
C ARG A 96 1.75 15.73 34.68
N ARG A 97 2.29 16.86 34.22
CA ARG A 97 2.51 17.14 32.78
C ARG A 97 3.56 16.21 32.16
N SER A 98 4.66 15.93 32.86
CA SER A 98 5.68 14.96 32.40
C SER A 98 5.16 13.52 32.37
N PHE A 99 4.36 13.11 33.37
CA PHE A 99 3.69 11.80 33.36
C PHE A 99 2.67 11.68 32.22
N LEU A 100 1.90 12.74 31.95
CA LEU A 100 0.94 12.76 30.85
C LEU A 100 1.65 12.66 29.49
N ALA A 101 2.75 13.41 29.30
CA ALA A 101 3.54 13.37 28.08
C ALA A 101 4.16 11.99 27.81
N CYS A 102 4.78 11.36 28.82
CA CYS A 102 5.32 10.01 28.67
C CYS A 102 4.23 8.95 28.44
N SER A 103 3.07 9.09 29.09
CA SER A 103 1.94 8.18 28.87
C SER A 103 1.37 8.29 27.46
N LEU A 104 1.30 9.51 26.91
CA LEU A 104 0.88 9.73 25.52
C LEU A 104 1.87 9.14 24.51
N VAL A 105 3.17 9.29 24.73
CA VAL A 105 4.19 8.68 23.87
C VAL A 105 4.13 7.15 23.95
N ALA A 106 3.98 6.58 25.14
CA ALA A 106 3.82 5.13 25.31
C ALA A 106 2.56 4.60 24.61
N LEU A 107 1.43 5.28 24.73
CA LEU A 107 0.19 4.93 24.02
C LEU A 107 0.33 5.04 22.52
N LEU A 108 1.06 6.04 22.01
CA LEU A 108 1.36 6.19 20.59
C LEU A 108 2.23 5.04 20.08
N LEU A 109 3.29 4.67 20.82
CA LEU A 109 4.16 3.54 20.46
C LEU A 109 3.43 2.19 20.53
N ILE A 110 2.57 1.98 21.54
CA ILE A 110 1.71 0.80 21.64
C ILE A 110 0.71 0.77 20.47
N GLY A 111 0.11 1.92 20.14
CA GLY A 111 -0.80 2.05 19.00
C GLY A 111 -0.12 1.74 17.67
N LEU A 112 1.09 2.25 17.45
CA LEU A 112 1.92 1.93 16.28
C LEU A 112 2.30 0.45 16.24
N GLY A 113 2.67 -0.14 17.38
CA GLY A 113 2.97 -1.58 17.48
C GLY A 113 1.76 -2.46 17.15
N ILE A 114 0.59 -2.16 17.73
CA ILE A 114 -0.66 -2.88 17.44
C ILE A 114 -1.07 -2.70 15.97
N HIS A 115 -0.93 -1.49 15.41
CA HIS A 115 -1.21 -1.22 14.01
C HIS A 115 -0.30 -2.05 13.08
N ASN A 116 1.00 -2.08 13.37
CA ASN A 116 1.97 -2.86 12.58
C ASN A 116 1.69 -4.37 12.68
N ILE A 117 1.38 -4.90 13.87
CA ILE A 117 0.99 -6.32 14.05
C ILE A 117 -0.30 -6.64 13.28
N SER A 118 -1.30 -5.75 13.34
CA SER A 118 -2.56 -5.92 12.61
C SER A 118 -2.33 -5.90 11.10
N LYS A 119 -1.48 -5.00 10.61
CA LYS A 119 -1.11 -4.91 9.18
C LYS A 119 -0.37 -6.18 8.74
N GLN A 120 0.61 -6.63 9.52
CA GLN A 120 1.36 -7.86 9.25
C GLN A 120 0.43 -9.08 9.21
N LYS A 121 -0.47 -9.21 10.18
CA LYS A 121 -1.47 -10.30 10.20
C LYS A 121 -2.44 -10.22 9.01
N SER A 122 -2.76 -9.03 8.52
CA SER A 122 -3.63 -8.87 7.34
C SER A 122 -2.96 -9.22 6.02
N LEU A 123 -1.62 -9.23 5.97
CA LEU A 123 -0.82 -9.57 4.78
C LEU A 123 -0.25 -10.99 4.84
N ASP A 124 -0.47 -11.72 5.92
CA ASP A 124 -0.02 -13.10 6.06
C ASP A 124 -0.61 -13.97 4.93
N GLY A 125 0.23 -14.71 4.22
CA GLY A 125 -0.16 -15.51 3.05
C GLY A 125 -0.41 -14.73 1.76
N VAL A 126 -0.30 -13.39 1.76
CA VAL A 126 -0.41 -12.59 0.53
C VAL A 126 0.95 -12.61 -0.21
N PRO A 127 0.98 -12.95 -1.51
CA PRO A 127 2.21 -12.97 -2.29
C PRO A 127 2.89 -11.59 -2.38
N GLU A 128 4.22 -11.56 -2.32
CA GLU A 128 5.01 -10.31 -2.33
C GLU A 128 4.71 -9.42 -3.55
N ASN A 129 4.62 -10.01 -4.74
CA ASN A 129 4.26 -9.29 -5.97
C ASN A 129 2.87 -8.63 -5.91
N VAL A 130 1.95 -9.13 -5.10
CA VAL A 130 0.63 -8.51 -4.87
C VAL A 130 0.75 -7.34 -3.89
N ILE A 131 1.58 -7.49 -2.86
CA ILE A 131 1.88 -6.41 -1.90
C ILE A 131 2.56 -5.24 -2.61
N GLU A 132 3.66 -5.50 -3.34
CA GLU A 132 4.38 -4.52 -4.15
C GLU A 132 3.45 -3.79 -5.14
N PHE A 133 2.51 -4.54 -5.75
CA PHE A 133 1.53 -3.96 -6.65
C PHE A 133 0.61 -2.96 -5.94
N GLY A 134 0.09 -3.29 -4.76
CA GLY A 134 -0.75 -2.37 -3.99
C GLY A 134 0.01 -1.15 -3.44
N GLU A 135 1.29 -1.30 -3.13
CA GLU A 135 2.15 -0.17 -2.76
C GLU A 135 2.37 0.79 -3.94
N LYS A 136 2.56 0.22 -5.15
CA LYS A 136 2.71 1.00 -6.38
C LYS A 136 1.39 1.65 -6.83
N TYR A 137 0.26 0.97 -6.61
CA TYR A 137 -1.07 1.38 -7.03
C TYR A 137 -2.06 1.35 -5.85
N PRO A 138 -2.13 2.41 -5.03
CA PRO A 138 -2.98 2.44 -3.84
C PRO A 138 -4.49 2.25 -4.11
N GLU A 139 -4.96 2.44 -5.35
CA GLU A 139 -6.35 2.12 -5.75
C GLU A 139 -6.68 0.62 -5.64
N ALA A 140 -5.67 -0.24 -5.67
CA ALA A 140 -5.80 -1.69 -5.53
C ALA A 140 -5.69 -2.17 -4.07
N GLU A 141 -5.83 -1.29 -3.08
CA GLU A 141 -5.71 -1.67 -1.66
C GLU A 141 -6.69 -2.79 -1.26
N GLU A 142 -7.94 -2.73 -1.74
CA GLU A 142 -8.93 -3.77 -1.46
C GLU A 142 -8.58 -5.10 -2.13
N TYR A 143 -7.92 -5.06 -3.29
CA TYR A 143 -7.41 -6.27 -3.95
C TYR A 143 -6.37 -6.96 -3.06
N VAL A 144 -5.38 -6.21 -2.54
CA VAL A 144 -4.36 -6.79 -1.64
C VAL A 144 -4.99 -7.36 -0.37
N LYS A 145 -5.87 -6.59 0.29
CA LYS A 145 -6.51 -7.02 1.56
C LYS A 145 -7.35 -8.27 1.43
N ASN A 146 -7.97 -8.48 0.27
CA ASN A 146 -8.89 -9.60 0.05
C ASN A 146 -8.25 -10.78 -0.69
N PHE A 147 -6.92 -10.79 -0.86
CA PHE A 147 -6.22 -11.84 -1.61
C PHE A 147 -6.57 -13.26 -1.13
N ASN A 148 -6.36 -13.54 0.15
CA ASN A 148 -6.65 -14.86 0.72
C ASN A 148 -8.12 -15.26 0.67
N LYS A 149 -9.03 -14.28 0.56
CA LYS A 149 -10.47 -14.53 0.49
C LYS A 149 -10.89 -15.00 -0.90
N TYR A 150 -10.31 -14.44 -1.95
CA TYR A 150 -10.79 -14.62 -3.32
C TYR A 150 -9.86 -15.42 -4.22
N ALA A 151 -8.60 -15.67 -3.84
CA ALA A 151 -7.65 -16.48 -4.62
C ALA A 151 -8.21 -17.86 -5.03
N TYR A 152 -9.02 -18.47 -4.17
CA TYR A 152 -9.65 -19.77 -4.40
C TYR A 152 -11.17 -19.70 -4.53
N ALA A 153 -11.74 -18.49 -4.57
CA ALA A 153 -13.17 -18.34 -4.75
C ALA A 153 -13.57 -18.69 -6.19
N ASP A 154 -14.68 -19.39 -6.32
CA ASP A 154 -15.36 -19.57 -7.60
C ASP A 154 -16.45 -18.50 -7.69
N LEU A 155 -16.25 -17.54 -8.58
CA LEU A 155 -17.12 -16.40 -8.76
C LEU A 155 -17.63 -16.42 -10.18
N ASP A 156 -18.88 -16.02 -10.34
CA ASP A 156 -19.45 -15.77 -11.66
C ASP A 156 -18.65 -14.67 -12.38
N MET A 157 -18.18 -14.99 -13.59
CA MET A 157 -17.36 -14.12 -14.42
C MET A 157 -18.20 -13.27 -15.39
N ASP A 158 -19.53 -13.26 -15.22
CA ASP A 158 -20.44 -12.43 -16.00
C ASP A 158 -20.02 -10.96 -16.02
N VAL A 159 -19.97 -10.41 -17.24
CA VAL A 159 -19.68 -8.99 -17.55
C VAL A 159 -20.79 -8.31 -18.34
N SER A 160 -21.96 -8.96 -18.46
CA SER A 160 -23.12 -8.46 -19.23
C SER A 160 -23.55 -7.07 -18.77
N ASP A 161 -23.47 -6.81 -17.46
CA ASP A 161 -23.80 -5.53 -16.85
C ASP A 161 -22.87 -4.39 -17.27
N GLU A 162 -21.58 -4.65 -17.49
CA GLU A 162 -20.63 -3.67 -17.97
C GLU A 162 -20.77 -3.46 -19.48
N MET A 163 -20.97 -4.55 -20.22
CA MET A 163 -21.19 -4.54 -21.67
C MET A 163 -22.44 -3.75 -22.04
N SER A 164 -23.53 -3.87 -21.27
CA SER A 164 -24.78 -3.15 -21.56
C SER A 164 -24.71 -1.64 -21.32
N LYS A 165 -23.67 -1.14 -20.64
CA LYS A 165 -23.57 0.28 -20.24
C LYS A 165 -22.75 1.12 -21.21
N LYS A 166 -21.85 0.51 -21.98
CA LYS A 166 -20.91 1.18 -22.88
C LYS A 166 -20.58 0.26 -24.04
N ASP A 167 -20.45 0.82 -25.24
CA ASP A 167 -20.04 0.07 -26.44
C ASP A 167 -18.73 -0.71 -26.20
N ILE A 168 -17.75 -0.06 -25.56
CA ILE A 168 -16.51 -0.70 -25.09
C ILE A 168 -16.51 -0.69 -23.54
N PRO A 169 -16.72 -1.83 -22.88
CA PRO A 169 -16.84 -1.89 -21.43
C PRO A 169 -15.52 -1.54 -20.73
N LEU A 170 -15.60 -1.04 -19.50
CA LEU A 170 -14.44 -0.87 -18.63
C LEU A 170 -14.28 -2.11 -17.76
N PHE A 171 -13.14 -2.79 -17.89
CA PHE A 171 -12.74 -3.86 -16.98
C PHE A 171 -11.52 -3.45 -16.17
N ILE A 172 -11.54 -3.75 -14.87
CA ILE A 172 -10.41 -3.50 -13.98
C ILE A 172 -9.64 -4.80 -13.78
N GLN A 173 -8.34 -4.82 -14.05
CA GLN A 173 -7.53 -6.05 -14.04
C GLN A 173 -7.52 -6.74 -12.66
N TRP A 174 -7.67 -5.97 -11.59
CA TRP A 174 -7.72 -6.44 -10.20
C TRP A 174 -9.15 -6.65 -9.67
N ASP A 175 -10.17 -6.68 -10.54
CA ASP A 175 -11.54 -7.05 -10.17
C ASP A 175 -11.59 -8.41 -9.46
N LYS A 176 -12.50 -8.57 -8.50
CA LYS A 176 -12.57 -9.77 -7.68
C LYS A 176 -12.80 -11.07 -8.47
N ARG A 177 -13.47 -11.00 -9.63
CA ARG A 177 -13.82 -12.16 -10.47
C ARG A 177 -12.58 -12.87 -11.01
N TRP A 178 -11.58 -12.11 -11.44
CA TRP A 178 -10.41 -12.63 -12.15
C TRP A 178 -9.05 -12.20 -11.58
N GLY A 179 -8.99 -11.08 -10.86
CA GLY A 179 -7.74 -10.45 -10.43
C GLY A 179 -6.84 -11.38 -9.63
N TYR A 180 -7.42 -12.32 -8.87
CA TYR A 180 -6.69 -13.27 -8.05
C TYR A 180 -6.32 -14.58 -8.77
N LYS A 181 -6.79 -14.76 -10.01
CA LYS A 181 -6.48 -15.95 -10.79
C LYS A 181 -5.09 -15.84 -11.40
N SER A 182 -4.47 -16.99 -11.64
CA SER A 182 -3.12 -17.07 -12.18
C SER A 182 -3.05 -16.53 -13.61
N TYR A 183 -1.92 -15.89 -13.92
CA TYR A 183 -1.55 -15.44 -15.26
C TYR A 183 -0.04 -15.57 -15.42
N GLY A 184 0.40 -16.60 -16.14
CA GLY A 184 1.81 -17.01 -16.17
C GLY A 184 2.36 -17.27 -14.76
N ALA A 185 3.51 -16.66 -14.45
CA ALA A 185 4.11 -16.71 -13.11
C ALA A 185 3.60 -15.60 -12.17
N ASN A 186 2.45 -15.00 -12.46
CA ASN A 186 1.87 -13.90 -11.70
C ASN A 186 0.33 -14.04 -11.62
N TYR A 187 -0.38 -12.97 -11.28
CA TYR A 187 -1.85 -12.90 -11.24
C TYR A 187 -2.38 -11.90 -12.26
N VAL A 188 -3.62 -12.08 -12.72
CA VAL A 188 -4.28 -11.12 -13.63
C VAL A 188 -4.27 -9.72 -13.03
N GLY A 189 -4.52 -9.60 -11.72
CA GLY A 189 -4.55 -8.33 -11.00
C GLY A 189 -3.23 -7.56 -11.04
N VAL A 190 -2.10 -8.25 -11.22
CA VAL A 190 -0.76 -7.62 -11.20
C VAL A 190 -0.19 -7.44 -12.61
N ALA A 191 -0.36 -8.43 -13.49
CA ALA A 191 0.30 -8.47 -14.80
C ALA A 191 -0.67 -8.48 -16.00
N GLY A 192 -1.98 -8.45 -15.74
CA GLY A 192 -3.04 -8.67 -16.73
C GLY A 192 -3.51 -7.45 -17.50
N CYS A 193 -2.77 -6.33 -17.53
CA CYS A 193 -3.19 -5.13 -18.26
C CYS A 193 -3.46 -5.40 -19.74
N GLY A 194 -2.60 -6.20 -20.40
CA GLY A 194 -2.76 -6.58 -21.81
C GLY A 194 -4.03 -7.41 -22.08
N PRO A 195 -4.21 -8.58 -21.43
CA PRO A 195 -5.43 -9.38 -21.59
C PRO A 195 -6.69 -8.62 -21.22
N THR A 196 -6.65 -7.78 -20.18
CA THR A 196 -7.81 -6.97 -19.77
C THR A 196 -8.16 -5.94 -20.83
N CYS A 197 -7.17 -5.24 -21.42
CA CYS A 197 -7.40 -4.32 -22.54
C CYS A 197 -7.99 -5.03 -23.76
N LEU A 198 -7.44 -6.19 -24.13
CA LEU A 198 -7.95 -6.93 -25.28
C LEU A 198 -9.37 -7.46 -25.02
N ALA A 199 -9.65 -7.96 -23.82
CA ALA A 199 -10.99 -8.39 -23.43
C ALA A 199 -12.02 -7.26 -23.54
N MET A 200 -11.69 -6.03 -23.09
CA MET A 200 -12.58 -4.88 -23.25
C MET A 200 -12.94 -4.63 -24.73
N VAL A 201 -11.94 -4.66 -25.61
CA VAL A 201 -12.15 -4.40 -27.04
C VAL A 201 -12.93 -5.52 -27.72
N VAL A 202 -12.57 -6.78 -27.46
CA VAL A 202 -13.26 -7.93 -28.07
C VAL A 202 -14.69 -8.04 -27.58
N CYS A 203 -14.90 -8.02 -26.25
CA CYS A 203 -16.24 -8.09 -25.65
C CYS A 203 -17.15 -6.97 -26.17
N GLY A 204 -16.63 -5.74 -26.26
CA GLY A 204 -17.38 -4.60 -26.76
C GLY A 204 -17.72 -4.67 -28.24
N LEU A 205 -16.77 -5.04 -29.10
CA LEU A 205 -17.02 -5.10 -30.54
C LEU A 205 -17.92 -6.29 -30.92
N GLU A 206 -17.62 -7.48 -30.40
CA GLU A 206 -18.38 -8.71 -30.70
C GLU A 206 -19.72 -8.78 -29.93
N GLN A 207 -19.92 -7.92 -28.93
CA GLN A 207 -21.06 -7.97 -27.99
C GLN A 207 -21.18 -9.35 -27.32
N ASP A 208 -20.04 -9.91 -26.94
CA ASP A 208 -19.92 -11.23 -26.32
C ASP A 208 -19.40 -11.12 -24.88
N ALA A 209 -20.30 -11.37 -23.92
CA ALA A 209 -19.99 -11.31 -22.48
C ALA A 209 -19.20 -12.54 -21.98
N ASP A 210 -19.07 -13.60 -22.78
CA ASP A 210 -18.23 -14.74 -22.40
C ASP A 210 -16.73 -14.38 -22.50
N ILE A 211 -16.38 -13.33 -23.25
CA ILE A 211 -15.00 -12.86 -23.45
C ILE A 211 -14.60 -11.87 -22.36
N ASN A 212 -14.37 -12.38 -21.16
CA ASN A 212 -13.91 -11.59 -20.01
C ASN A 212 -12.36 -11.60 -19.87
N PRO A 213 -11.79 -10.74 -19.00
CA PRO A 213 -10.34 -10.65 -18.81
C PRO A 213 -9.64 -11.95 -18.43
N TYR A 214 -10.30 -12.87 -17.72
CA TYR A 214 -9.70 -14.14 -17.36
C TYR A 214 -9.56 -15.07 -18.55
N VAL A 215 -10.61 -15.18 -19.38
CA VAL A 215 -10.58 -15.98 -20.61
C VAL A 215 -9.43 -15.56 -21.52
N VAL A 216 -9.25 -14.24 -21.69
CA VAL A 216 -8.14 -13.71 -22.50
C VAL A 216 -6.78 -13.96 -21.83
N ALA A 217 -6.70 -13.92 -20.50
CA ALA A 217 -5.47 -14.20 -19.76
C ALA A 217 -5.05 -15.68 -19.82
N GLU A 218 -6.02 -16.60 -19.78
CA GLU A 218 -5.79 -18.03 -19.99
C GLU A 218 -5.27 -18.29 -21.41
N TYR A 219 -5.97 -17.77 -22.42
CA TYR A 219 -5.50 -17.83 -23.81
C TYR A 219 -4.07 -17.25 -23.96
N ALA A 220 -3.81 -16.10 -23.34
CA ALA A 220 -2.50 -15.46 -23.41
C ALA A 220 -1.40 -16.29 -22.74
N SER A 221 -1.71 -16.96 -21.63
CA SER A 221 -0.78 -17.89 -20.98
C SER A 221 -0.48 -19.08 -21.87
N ASP A 222 -1.52 -19.70 -22.44
CA ASP A 222 -1.42 -20.88 -23.28
C ASP A 222 -0.63 -20.63 -24.58
N LYS A 223 -0.73 -19.42 -25.14
CA LYS A 223 0.01 -19.01 -26.34
C LYS A 223 1.38 -18.41 -26.05
N GLY A 224 1.79 -18.33 -24.78
CA GLY A 224 3.10 -17.79 -24.41
C GLY A 224 3.23 -16.27 -24.59
N TYR A 225 2.13 -15.53 -24.52
CA TYR A 225 2.14 -14.06 -24.51
C TYR A 225 2.49 -13.47 -23.14
N TYR A 226 2.57 -14.29 -22.09
CA TYR A 226 3.16 -13.87 -20.82
C TYR A 226 4.69 -13.83 -20.90
N THR A 227 5.28 -12.71 -20.48
CA THR A 227 6.73 -12.51 -20.37
C THR A 227 7.10 -12.28 -18.90
N TYR A 228 7.93 -13.17 -18.35
CA TYR A 228 8.38 -13.09 -16.96
C TYR A 228 9.00 -11.72 -16.63
N GLY A 229 8.51 -11.08 -15.56
CA GLY A 229 8.96 -9.76 -15.11
C GLY A 229 8.53 -8.56 -15.97
N GLN A 230 7.91 -8.79 -17.13
CA GLN A 230 7.44 -7.72 -18.04
C GLN A 230 5.91 -7.69 -18.19
N GLY A 231 5.23 -8.78 -17.82
CA GLY A 231 3.78 -8.91 -17.93
C GLY A 231 3.38 -9.47 -19.29
N THR A 232 2.76 -8.66 -20.14
CA THR A 232 2.17 -9.14 -21.40
C THR A 232 2.94 -8.66 -22.62
N SER A 233 3.25 -9.58 -23.54
CA SER A 233 3.87 -9.31 -24.83
C SER A 233 2.95 -8.49 -25.75
N TRP A 234 3.54 -7.61 -26.56
CA TRP A 234 2.82 -6.82 -27.56
C TRP A 234 2.17 -7.69 -28.64
N ASN A 235 2.65 -8.91 -28.86
CA ASN A 235 2.11 -9.80 -29.89
C ASN A 235 0.63 -10.14 -29.67
N ILE A 236 0.15 -10.13 -28.42
CA ILE A 236 -1.28 -10.33 -28.13
C ILE A 236 -2.16 -9.25 -28.78
N MET A 237 -1.63 -8.03 -28.94
CA MET A 237 -2.36 -6.91 -29.57
C MET A 237 -2.57 -7.13 -31.06
N THR A 238 -1.89 -8.09 -31.68
CA THR A 238 -2.05 -8.37 -33.11
C THR A 238 -2.52 -9.80 -33.36
N GLU A 239 -1.71 -10.80 -33.03
CA GLU A 239 -2.06 -12.21 -33.19
C GLU A 239 -3.19 -12.64 -32.26
N GLY A 240 -3.17 -12.16 -31.01
CA GLY A 240 -4.24 -12.43 -30.05
C GLY A 240 -5.56 -11.82 -30.48
N ALA A 241 -5.57 -10.56 -30.94
CA ALA A 241 -6.79 -9.94 -31.46
C ALA A 241 -7.39 -10.69 -32.65
N ARG A 242 -6.56 -11.13 -33.60
CA ARG A 242 -7.02 -11.93 -34.76
C ARG A 242 -7.59 -13.29 -34.36
N HIS A 243 -7.13 -13.89 -33.27
CA HIS A 243 -7.72 -15.12 -32.75
C HIS A 243 -9.19 -14.94 -32.37
N TYR A 244 -9.53 -13.77 -31.83
CA TYR A 244 -10.90 -13.39 -31.47
C TYR A 244 -11.69 -12.76 -32.63
N GLY A 245 -11.26 -12.95 -33.88
CA GLY A 245 -11.98 -12.48 -35.06
C GLY A 245 -11.75 -11.02 -35.44
N LEU A 246 -11.03 -10.24 -34.62
CA LEU A 246 -10.83 -8.82 -34.89
C LEU A 246 -9.81 -8.55 -36.01
N SER A 247 -10.13 -7.57 -36.84
CA SER A 247 -9.17 -6.88 -37.70
C SER A 247 -8.32 -5.91 -36.88
N VAL A 248 -7.02 -5.85 -37.17
CA VAL A 248 -6.07 -4.99 -36.44
C VAL A 248 -5.08 -4.31 -37.37
N SER A 249 -4.88 -3.01 -37.15
CA SER A 249 -3.84 -2.20 -37.80
C SER A 249 -3.02 -1.42 -36.78
N SER A 250 -1.70 -1.51 -36.86
CA SER A 250 -0.81 -0.61 -36.12
C SER A 250 -0.91 0.81 -36.66
N GLY A 251 -0.88 1.79 -35.77
CA GLY A 251 -0.97 3.20 -36.10
C GLY A 251 0.30 3.99 -35.86
N ASN A 252 0.33 5.21 -36.40
CA ASN A 252 1.34 6.19 -36.03
C ASN A 252 1.00 6.77 -34.64
N VAL A 253 2.02 6.95 -33.80
CA VAL A 253 1.86 7.66 -32.53
C VAL A 253 1.80 9.16 -32.81
N SER A 254 0.62 9.65 -33.15
CA SER A 254 0.34 11.08 -33.36
C SER A 254 -1.09 11.43 -32.95
N SER A 255 -1.31 12.70 -32.62
CA SER A 255 -2.63 13.19 -32.24
C SER A 255 -3.63 13.06 -33.39
N GLU A 256 -3.19 13.38 -34.61
CA GLU A 256 -3.97 13.28 -35.83
C GLU A 256 -4.42 11.85 -36.11
N TYR A 257 -3.51 10.87 -36.00
CA TYR A 257 -3.88 9.47 -36.22
C TYR A 257 -4.99 9.02 -35.26
N ILE A 258 -4.86 9.36 -33.97
CA ILE A 258 -5.86 9.02 -32.95
C ILE A 258 -7.19 9.71 -33.27
N THR A 259 -7.20 11.03 -33.48
CA THR A 259 -8.44 11.77 -33.71
C THR A 259 -9.15 11.38 -35.00
N ASP A 260 -8.41 11.02 -36.04
CA ASP A 260 -8.96 10.67 -37.35
C ASP A 260 -9.52 9.24 -37.40
N ASN A 261 -9.10 8.37 -36.47
CA ASN A 261 -9.41 6.94 -36.53
C ASN A 261 -10.13 6.39 -35.30
N LEU A 262 -10.26 7.15 -34.21
CA LEU A 262 -10.87 6.66 -32.97
C LEU A 262 -12.39 6.88 -32.98
N SER A 263 -13.12 5.78 -32.78
CA SER A 263 -14.57 5.78 -32.56
C SER A 263 -14.95 4.57 -31.69
N SER A 264 -16.24 4.44 -31.33
CA SER A 264 -16.72 3.23 -30.65
C SER A 264 -16.65 1.97 -31.53
N GLU A 265 -16.72 2.12 -32.86
CA GLU A 265 -16.55 1.02 -33.82
C GLU A 265 -15.07 0.73 -34.11
N THR A 266 -14.18 1.66 -33.77
CA THR A 266 -12.73 1.56 -34.02
C THR A 266 -11.90 1.90 -32.78
N PRO A 267 -12.10 1.19 -31.64
CA PRO A 267 -11.33 1.43 -30.43
C PRO A 267 -9.84 1.14 -30.65
N MET A 268 -9.01 1.71 -29.79
CA MET A 268 -7.56 1.54 -29.88
C MET A 268 -6.97 1.06 -28.56
N ILE A 269 -5.98 0.18 -28.62
CA ILE A 269 -5.14 -0.16 -27.46
C ILE A 269 -3.80 0.55 -27.64
N CYS A 270 -3.30 1.15 -26.57
CA CYS A 270 -2.03 1.86 -26.55
C CYS A 270 -1.08 1.22 -25.56
N SER A 271 0.20 1.11 -25.93
CA SER A 271 1.27 0.80 -24.97
C SER A 271 1.86 2.10 -24.45
N MET A 272 1.86 2.29 -23.14
CA MET A 272 2.27 3.51 -22.48
C MET A 272 3.69 3.38 -21.90
N SER A 273 4.47 4.46 -21.97
CA SER A 273 5.72 4.66 -21.25
C SER A 273 5.44 5.27 -19.86
N PRO A 274 6.47 5.40 -18.99
CA PRO A 274 6.28 6.01 -17.68
C PRO A 274 5.70 7.43 -17.76
N GLY A 275 4.69 7.70 -16.93
CA GLY A 275 3.92 8.95 -16.93
C GLY A 275 2.72 8.88 -15.98
N ASP A 276 1.56 9.31 -16.47
CA ASP A 276 0.32 9.36 -15.69
C ASP A 276 -0.30 7.98 -15.44
N PHE A 277 -0.09 7.04 -16.37
CA PHE A 277 -0.70 5.71 -16.34
C PHE A 277 0.17 4.66 -15.65
N THR A 278 1.50 4.86 -15.64
CA THR A 278 2.44 3.84 -15.17
C THR A 278 3.81 4.41 -14.81
N LYS A 279 4.60 3.63 -14.08
CA LYS A 279 6.01 3.92 -13.80
C LYS A 279 6.98 3.10 -14.65
N THR A 280 6.48 2.14 -15.42
CA THR A 280 7.31 1.19 -16.19
C THR A 280 6.79 1.04 -17.61
N GLY A 281 5.65 0.38 -17.75
CA GLY A 281 4.91 0.17 -18.98
C GLY A 281 3.48 -0.24 -18.63
N HIS A 282 2.53 0.00 -19.55
CA HIS A 282 1.12 -0.32 -19.33
C HIS A 282 0.34 -0.37 -20.63
N PHE A 283 -0.79 -1.05 -20.64
CA PHE A 283 -1.75 -0.98 -21.73
C PHE A 283 -3.02 -0.26 -21.26
N ILE A 284 -3.58 0.58 -22.14
CA ILE A 284 -4.85 1.25 -21.94
C ILE A 284 -5.69 1.15 -23.21
N VAL A 285 -7.00 1.35 -23.09
CA VAL A 285 -7.91 1.40 -24.24
C VAL A 285 -8.41 2.83 -24.43
N LEU A 286 -8.37 3.33 -25.67
CA LEU A 286 -9.07 4.53 -26.10
C LEU A 286 -10.38 4.08 -26.73
N THR A 287 -11.51 4.63 -26.27
CA THR A 287 -12.85 4.12 -26.64
C THR A 287 -13.69 5.12 -27.42
N GLY A 288 -13.26 6.37 -27.50
CA GLY A 288 -14.00 7.42 -28.20
C GLY A 288 -13.50 8.82 -27.88
N ILE A 289 -14.19 9.81 -28.44
CA ILE A 289 -13.90 11.24 -28.26
C ILE A 289 -15.18 11.90 -27.73
N ASP A 290 -15.06 12.68 -26.66
CA ASP A 290 -16.17 13.41 -26.08
C ASP A 290 -16.54 14.66 -26.89
N SER A 291 -17.63 15.33 -26.51
CA SER A 291 -18.11 16.55 -27.19
C SER A 291 -17.14 17.73 -27.15
N ASN A 292 -16.12 17.68 -26.30
CA ASN A 292 -15.08 18.71 -26.15
C ASN A 292 -13.78 18.33 -26.87
N GLY A 293 -13.76 17.22 -27.63
CA GLY A 293 -12.57 16.73 -28.32
C GLY A 293 -11.56 16.03 -27.41
N LYS A 294 -11.95 15.62 -26.20
CA LYS A 294 -11.09 14.87 -25.27
C LYS A 294 -11.30 13.37 -25.45
N ILE A 295 -10.22 12.62 -25.26
CA ILE A 295 -10.21 11.17 -25.45
C ILE A 295 -10.77 10.47 -24.22
N ILE A 296 -11.73 9.57 -24.43
CA ILE A 296 -12.28 8.69 -23.40
C ILE A 296 -11.36 7.47 -23.29
N VAL A 297 -10.90 7.18 -22.06
CA VAL A 297 -9.91 6.14 -21.78
C VAL A 297 -10.49 5.13 -20.80
N ASN A 298 -10.28 3.84 -21.09
CA ASN A 298 -10.40 2.77 -20.11
C ASN A 298 -8.99 2.31 -19.72
N ASP A 299 -8.59 2.64 -18.49
CA ASP A 299 -7.34 2.20 -17.88
C ASP A 299 -7.62 0.99 -16.97
N PRO A 300 -7.16 -0.23 -17.33
CA PRO A 300 -7.46 -1.44 -16.57
C PRO A 300 -6.88 -1.43 -15.15
N ASN A 301 -5.96 -0.51 -14.82
CA ASN A 301 -5.34 -0.43 -13.51
C ASN A 301 -5.86 0.74 -12.66
N SER A 302 -6.62 1.68 -13.25
CA SER A 302 -7.09 2.85 -12.52
C SER A 302 -8.51 3.26 -12.92
N PRO A 303 -9.50 2.98 -12.04
CA PRO A 303 -10.80 3.63 -12.12
C PRO A 303 -10.70 5.15 -12.15
N LYS A 304 -9.74 5.76 -11.43
CA LYS A 304 -9.57 7.22 -11.45
C LYS A 304 -9.13 7.75 -12.80
N ASN A 305 -8.23 7.08 -13.51
CA ASN A 305 -7.86 7.49 -14.87
C ASN A 305 -9.00 7.26 -15.86
N SER A 306 -9.79 6.21 -15.65
CA SER A 306 -10.95 5.89 -16.49
C SER A 306 -12.14 6.83 -16.31
N ASN A 307 -12.20 7.54 -15.16
CA ASN A 307 -13.21 8.57 -14.88
C ASN A 307 -12.83 9.96 -15.43
N LYS A 308 -11.67 10.09 -16.11
CA LYS A 308 -11.19 11.33 -16.72
C LYS A 308 -11.26 11.23 -18.23
N HIS A 309 -11.45 12.37 -18.88
CA HIS A 309 -11.22 12.51 -20.33
C HIS A 309 -9.90 13.26 -20.55
N TRP A 310 -9.12 12.80 -21.53
CA TRP A 310 -7.72 13.15 -21.66
C TRP A 310 -7.46 14.03 -22.87
N ASP A 311 -6.47 14.92 -22.74
CA ASP A 311 -5.92 15.61 -23.91
C ASP A 311 -5.13 14.62 -24.77
N VAL A 312 -5.38 14.61 -26.08
CA VAL A 312 -4.71 13.68 -27.00
C VAL A 312 -3.19 13.85 -26.97
N ASN A 313 -2.68 15.08 -26.83
CA ASN A 313 -1.23 15.31 -26.79
C ASN A 313 -0.62 14.78 -25.49
N THR A 314 -1.36 14.87 -24.38
CA THR A 314 -0.94 14.25 -23.11
C THR A 314 -0.81 12.74 -23.26
N LEU A 315 -1.74 12.07 -23.96
CA LEU A 315 -1.64 10.62 -24.22
C LEU A 315 -0.44 10.29 -25.13
N VAL A 316 -0.34 10.96 -26.27
CA VAL A 316 0.70 10.74 -27.29
C VAL A 316 2.11 10.92 -26.71
N SER A 317 2.31 11.90 -25.82
CA SER A 317 3.61 12.18 -25.20
C SER A 317 4.21 11.02 -24.38
N GLN A 318 3.37 10.08 -23.95
CA GLN A 318 3.72 8.92 -23.14
C GLN A 318 3.29 7.61 -23.81
N MET A 319 3.11 7.61 -25.12
CA MET A 319 2.72 6.43 -25.89
C MET A 319 3.91 5.85 -26.67
N LYS A 320 4.07 4.53 -26.62
CA LYS A 320 5.08 3.79 -27.38
C LYS A 320 4.52 3.19 -28.66
N SER A 321 3.24 2.80 -28.65
CA SER A 321 2.57 2.19 -29.80
C SER A 321 1.06 2.29 -29.64
N VAL A 322 0.34 2.17 -30.76
CA VAL A 322 -1.12 2.16 -30.84
C VAL A 322 -1.58 1.14 -31.87
N TRP A 323 -2.63 0.41 -31.54
CA TRP A 323 -3.30 -0.55 -32.42
C TRP A 323 -4.77 -0.22 -32.49
N LYS A 324 -5.31 -0.12 -33.69
CA LYS A 324 -6.73 0.08 -33.97
C LYS A 324 -7.39 -1.25 -34.29
N TYR A 325 -8.59 -1.46 -33.76
CA TYR A 325 -9.37 -2.69 -33.93
C TYR A 325 -10.71 -2.40 -34.57
N ASN A 326 -11.26 -3.38 -35.30
CA ASN A 326 -12.63 -3.38 -35.82
C ASN A 326 -13.03 -4.82 -36.17
N ILE A 327 -14.32 -5.04 -36.44
CA ILE A 327 -14.83 -6.28 -37.04
C ILE A 327 -14.63 -6.24 -38.55
#